data_AF-Q0YRF6-F1
#
_entry.id   AF-Q0YRF6-F1
#
_cell.length_a   1.000
_cell.length_b   1.000
_cell.length_c   1.000
_cell.angle_alpha   90.00
_cell.angle_beta   90.00
_cell.angle_gamma   90.00
#
_symmetry.space_group_name_H-M   'P 1'
#
loop_
_entity.id
_entity.type
_entity.pdbx_description
1 polymer ?
#
loop_
_entity_poly.entity_id
_entity_poly.type
_entity_poly.pdbx_seq_one_letter_code
_entity_poly.pdbx_strand_id
1 'polypeptide(L)'
;MITSKYIRMRMITALLLLLSGCASTNLTGNAEYLKPPVQAFYATNRNHAGQAESGQKYGAERSMMSYGIAEVAIPQDHRIGRVIHATFDKDKHREIDYLQLTELNREELLNNLTKTVAACEEKSLLIYVHGFNMTFNEGARGIGQIVSDLDFKGSSLFFSWPSRDTSTAMRTTKPGFYGLKKIW
;
A
#
# COMPACT_ATOMS: atom_id res chain seq x y z
N MET A 1 -66.06 9.42 -1.95
CA MET A 1 -65.45 8.07 -1.80
C MET A 1 -64.22 7.82 -2.66
N ILE A 2 -63.93 8.64 -3.67
CA ILE A 2 -62.83 8.42 -4.63
C ILE A 2 -61.48 8.88 -4.03
N THR A 3 -61.40 10.05 -3.40
CA THR A 3 -60.18 10.68 -2.84
C THR A 3 -59.45 9.88 -1.75
N SER A 4 -60.16 9.16 -0.88
CA SER A 4 -59.55 8.36 0.20
C SER A 4 -58.77 7.14 -0.32
N LYS A 5 -59.19 6.54 -1.46
CA LYS A 5 -58.46 5.44 -2.09
C LYS A 5 -57.12 5.90 -2.67
N TYR A 6 -57.04 7.09 -3.25
CA TYR A 6 -55.79 7.62 -3.80
C TYR A 6 -54.78 7.99 -2.73
N ILE A 7 -55.24 8.50 -1.58
CA ILE A 7 -54.36 8.81 -0.45
C ILE A 7 -53.76 7.52 0.13
N ARG A 8 -54.58 6.47 0.33
CA ARG A 8 -54.09 5.17 0.79
C ARG A 8 -53.14 4.50 -0.22
N MET A 9 -53.43 4.61 -1.52
CA MET A 9 -52.58 4.06 -2.58
C MET A 9 -51.20 4.73 -2.62
N ARG A 10 -51.14 6.07 -2.48
CA ARG A 10 -49.87 6.83 -2.47
C ARG A 10 -49.02 6.59 -1.23
N MET A 11 -49.65 6.36 -0.08
CA MET A 11 -48.92 6.02 1.16
C MET A 11 -48.28 4.62 1.07
N ILE A 12 -48.95 3.65 0.45
CA ILE A 12 -48.42 2.28 0.28
C ILE A 12 -47.25 2.27 -0.72
N THR A 13 -47.33 3.05 -1.81
CA THR A 13 -46.22 3.17 -2.77
C THR A 13 -45.01 3.90 -2.19
N ALA A 14 -45.21 4.93 -1.37
CA ALA A 14 -44.13 5.61 -0.67
C ALA A 14 -43.44 4.72 0.38
N LEU A 15 -44.20 3.84 1.06
CA LEU A 15 -43.65 2.90 2.04
C LEU A 15 -42.81 1.79 1.38
N LEU A 16 -43.21 1.30 0.19
CA LEU A 16 -42.46 0.29 -0.56
C LEU A 16 -41.15 0.81 -1.15
N LEU A 17 -41.07 2.10 -1.49
CA LEU A 17 -39.85 2.75 -1.99
C LEU A 17 -38.80 3.03 -0.90
N LEU A 18 -39.19 3.04 0.38
CA LEU A 18 -38.26 3.18 1.51
C LEU A 18 -37.65 1.84 1.96
N LEU A 19 -38.15 0.71 1.46
CA LEU A 19 -37.67 -0.64 1.79
C LEU A 19 -36.59 -1.16 0.84
N SER A 20 -36.25 -0.44 -0.25
CA SER A 20 -35.06 -0.73 -1.05
C SER A 20 -33.80 -0.18 -0.37
N GLY A 21 -33.52 -0.70 0.82
CA GLY A 21 -32.24 -0.54 1.49
C GLY A 21 -31.14 -1.15 0.64
N CYS A 22 -30.00 -0.47 0.57
CA CYS A 22 -28.81 -0.93 -0.15
C CYS A 22 -28.44 -2.34 0.30
N ALA A 23 -28.56 -3.32 -0.61
CA ALA A 23 -27.84 -4.58 -0.49
C ALA A 23 -26.36 -4.30 -0.75
N SER A 24 -25.65 -3.79 0.25
CA SER A 24 -24.19 -3.75 0.23
C SER A 24 -23.70 -5.18 0.43
N THR A 25 -23.34 -5.85 -0.65
CA THR A 25 -22.57 -7.10 -0.60
C THR A 25 -21.23 -6.78 0.07
N ASN A 26 -21.10 -7.10 1.37
CA ASN A 26 -19.79 -7.13 2.01
C ASN A 26 -18.99 -8.24 1.33
N LEU A 27 -18.03 -7.82 0.51
CA LEU A 27 -17.00 -8.69 -0.04
C LEU A 27 -16.31 -9.39 1.13
N THR A 28 -16.23 -10.71 1.04
CA THR A 28 -15.42 -11.56 1.90
C THR A 28 -13.94 -11.19 1.75
N GLY A 29 -13.51 -10.14 2.44
CA GLY A 29 -12.12 -9.90 2.79
C GLY A 29 -11.80 -10.68 4.06
N ASN A 30 -10.67 -11.39 4.08
CA ASN A 30 -10.19 -12.14 5.24
C ASN A 30 -10.40 -11.35 6.54
N ALA A 31 -11.07 -11.96 7.51
CA ALA A 31 -11.51 -11.37 8.79
C ALA A 31 -10.36 -10.92 9.72
N GLU A 32 -9.13 -10.84 9.22
CA GLU A 32 -7.89 -10.53 9.95
C GLU A 32 -7.45 -9.06 9.80
N TYR A 33 -8.02 -8.33 8.84
CA TYR A 33 -7.76 -6.89 8.62
C TYR A 33 -8.96 -6.05 9.07
N LEU A 34 -9.12 -5.87 10.39
CA LEU A 34 -10.24 -5.09 10.94
C LEU A 34 -10.07 -3.55 10.80
N LYS A 35 -8.91 -3.07 10.34
CA LYS A 35 -8.66 -1.64 10.08
C LYS A 35 -8.65 -1.36 8.57
N PRO A 36 -9.20 -0.21 8.12
CA PRO A 36 -9.06 0.19 6.73
C PRO A 36 -7.57 0.31 6.38
N PRO A 37 -7.17 -0.02 5.13
CA PRO A 37 -5.77 0.10 4.71
C PRO A 37 -5.30 1.55 4.84
N VAL A 38 -4.03 1.71 5.19
CA VAL A 38 -3.38 3.02 5.22
C VAL A 38 -3.13 3.45 3.78
N GLN A 39 -3.68 4.60 3.40
CA GLN A 39 -3.39 5.23 2.12
C GLN A 39 -2.13 6.09 2.22
N ALA A 40 -1.18 5.87 1.32
CA ALA A 40 0.00 6.70 1.15
C ALA A 40 0.21 7.06 -0.32
N PHE A 41 0.43 8.35 -0.60
CA PHE A 41 0.91 8.78 -1.91
C PHE A 41 2.34 8.27 -2.12
N TYR A 42 2.74 8.03 -3.37
CA TYR A 42 4.11 7.66 -3.67
C TYR A 42 4.68 8.40 -4.86
N ALA A 43 6.00 8.56 -4.81
CA ALA A 43 6.83 8.97 -5.92
C ALA A 43 8.05 8.04 -5.98
N THR A 44 8.40 7.56 -7.16
CA THR A 44 9.55 6.66 -7.32
C THR A 44 10.25 6.88 -8.65
N ASN A 45 11.58 6.72 -8.67
CA ASN A 45 12.37 6.64 -9.90
C ASN A 45 12.96 5.23 -10.08
N ARG A 46 12.23 4.21 -9.62
CA ARG A 46 12.53 2.80 -9.88
C ARG A 46 11.94 2.38 -11.23
N ASN A 47 12.60 1.44 -11.90
CA ASN A 47 12.06 0.83 -13.11
C ASN A 47 10.80 0.00 -12.80
N HIS A 48 9.92 -0.15 -13.79
CA HIS A 48 8.82 -1.11 -13.69
C HIS A 48 9.39 -2.54 -13.79
N ALA A 49 9.02 -3.40 -12.84
CA ALA A 49 9.51 -4.78 -12.76
C ALA A 49 8.74 -5.77 -13.66
N GLY A 50 7.87 -5.29 -14.55
CA GLY A 50 6.96 -6.12 -15.34
C GLY A 50 5.80 -6.71 -14.51
N GLN A 51 4.95 -7.54 -15.12
CA GLN A 51 3.93 -8.31 -14.40
C GLN A 51 4.59 -9.47 -13.65
N ALA A 52 5.27 -9.17 -12.54
CA ALA A 52 5.65 -10.21 -11.60
C ALA A 52 4.39 -10.60 -10.80
N GLU A 53 4.03 -11.88 -10.82
CA GLU A 53 2.93 -12.46 -10.03
C GLU A 53 3.10 -12.32 -8.51
N SER A 54 4.18 -11.66 -8.05
CA SER A 54 4.55 -11.44 -6.65
C SER A 54 4.11 -10.09 -6.06
N GLY A 55 3.28 -9.30 -6.76
CA GLY A 55 2.85 -7.98 -6.27
C GLY A 55 3.97 -6.93 -6.23
N GLN A 56 5.10 -7.18 -6.90
CA GLN A 56 6.22 -6.25 -7.01
C GLN A 56 6.17 -5.50 -8.35
N LYS A 57 5.58 -4.29 -8.33
CA LYS A 57 5.45 -3.45 -9.54
C LYS A 57 6.72 -2.68 -9.90
N TYR A 58 7.54 -2.33 -8.91
CA TYR A 58 8.76 -1.52 -9.08
C TYR A 58 10.01 -2.29 -8.67
N GLY A 59 11.04 -2.22 -9.51
CA GLY A 59 12.30 -2.94 -9.38
C GLY A 59 13.40 -2.18 -8.64
N ALA A 60 14.64 -2.63 -8.84
CA ALA A 60 15.82 -2.08 -8.18
C ALA A 60 16.62 -1.11 -9.05
N GLU A 61 16.31 -0.98 -10.34
CA GLU A 61 17.05 -0.13 -11.26
C GLU A 61 16.44 1.26 -11.33
N ARG A 62 17.25 2.25 -11.71
CA ARG A 62 16.77 3.63 -11.90
C ARG A 62 16.00 3.77 -13.20
N SER A 63 14.93 4.55 -13.18
CA SER A 63 14.14 4.92 -14.35
C SER A 63 13.55 6.33 -14.22
N MET A 64 12.64 6.68 -15.11
CA MET A 64 11.83 7.89 -15.04
C MET A 64 10.95 7.90 -13.78
N MET A 65 10.49 9.08 -13.39
CA MET A 65 9.60 9.22 -12.25
C MET A 65 8.22 8.61 -12.53
N SER A 66 7.74 7.81 -11.59
CA SER A 66 6.38 7.27 -11.53
C SER A 66 5.73 7.69 -10.21
N TYR A 67 4.41 7.84 -10.24
CA TYR A 67 3.61 8.36 -9.13
C TYR A 67 2.36 7.53 -8.93
N GLY A 68 1.77 7.63 -7.74
CA GLY A 68 0.50 6.97 -7.48
C GLY A 68 0.09 6.99 -6.01
N ILE A 69 -0.83 6.09 -5.71
CA ILE A 69 -1.34 5.81 -4.37
C ILE A 69 -1.07 4.34 -4.04
N ALA A 70 -0.55 4.11 -2.85
CA ALA A 70 -0.40 2.79 -2.26
C ALA A 70 -1.41 2.63 -1.11
N GLU A 71 -2.16 1.54 -1.14
CA GLU A 71 -3.04 1.12 -0.04
C GLU A 71 -2.37 -0.06 0.66
N VAL A 72 -1.99 0.16 1.92
CA VAL A 72 -1.16 -0.74 2.70
C VAL A 72 -1.98 -1.27 3.86
N ALA A 73 -2.27 -2.58 3.85
CA ALA A 73 -2.90 -3.19 5.00
C ALA A 73 -1.89 -3.41 6.13
N ILE A 74 -2.30 -3.13 7.37
CA ILE A 74 -1.48 -3.34 8.58
C ILE A 74 -2.16 -4.41 9.44
N PRO A 75 -1.45 -5.51 9.79
CA PRO A 75 -2.00 -6.55 10.66
C PRO A 75 -2.50 -6.02 11.99
N GLN A 76 -3.55 -6.66 12.53
CA GLN A 76 -4.21 -6.23 13.75
C GLN A 76 -3.34 -6.38 15.01
N ASP A 77 -2.49 -7.41 15.06
CA ASP A 77 -1.62 -7.73 16.19
C ASP A 77 -0.35 -6.85 16.24
N HIS A 78 -0.23 -5.92 15.30
CA HIS A 78 0.88 -4.98 15.23
C HIS A 78 0.98 -4.15 16.51
N ARG A 79 2.16 -4.19 17.14
CA ARG A 79 2.45 -3.40 18.33
C ARG A 79 3.27 -2.17 17.94
N ILE A 80 2.86 -1.02 18.46
CA ILE A 80 3.57 0.25 18.29
C ILE A 80 5.07 0.06 18.55
N GLY A 81 5.90 0.49 17.60
CA GLY A 81 7.36 0.46 17.71
C GLY A 81 8.01 -0.90 17.40
N ARG A 82 7.24 -1.97 17.15
CA ARG A 82 7.77 -3.20 16.59
C ARG A 82 7.91 -3.01 15.08
N VAL A 83 9.10 -2.77 14.55
CA VAL A 83 9.29 -2.72 13.09
C VAL A 83 8.81 -4.03 12.49
N ILE A 84 7.86 -3.94 11.56
CA ILE A 84 7.48 -5.02 10.66
C ILE A 84 8.70 -5.29 9.80
N HIS A 85 9.59 -6.17 10.28
CA HIS A 85 10.70 -6.61 9.46
C HIS A 85 10.14 -7.48 8.34
N ALA A 86 10.68 -7.28 7.14
CA ALA A 86 10.83 -8.36 6.18
C ALA A 86 11.71 -9.44 6.87
N THR A 87 11.08 -10.26 7.70
CA THR A 87 11.75 -11.31 8.48
C THR A 87 12.29 -12.33 7.50
N PHE A 88 13.61 -12.57 7.36
CA PHE A 88 14.18 -13.56 6.39
C PHE A 88 13.47 -14.94 6.33
N ASP A 89 12.66 -15.25 7.36
CA ASP A 89 11.57 -16.20 7.35
C ASP A 89 10.47 -15.87 6.29
N LYS A 90 10.57 -16.55 5.14
CA LYS A 90 9.60 -16.47 4.03
C LYS A 90 8.18 -16.85 4.43
N ASP A 91 7.98 -17.55 5.54
CA ASP A 91 6.65 -18.00 5.96
C ASP A 91 5.90 -16.92 6.76
N LYS A 92 6.60 -15.98 7.41
CA LYS A 92 6.01 -14.77 8.02
C LYS A 92 5.85 -13.59 7.06
N HIS A 93 6.52 -13.64 5.91
CA HIS A 93 6.39 -12.62 4.86
C HIS A 93 4.99 -12.54 4.22
N ARG A 94 4.21 -13.62 4.35
CA ARG A 94 2.85 -13.76 3.79
C ARG A 94 1.77 -13.05 4.62
N GLU A 95 2.11 -12.57 5.82
CA GLU A 95 1.12 -12.01 6.74
C GLU A 95 0.73 -10.56 6.38
N ILE A 96 1.36 -9.96 5.36
CA ILE A 96 1.01 -8.62 4.84
C ILE A 96 0.83 -8.70 3.32
N ASP A 97 -0.18 -9.44 2.90
CA ASP A 97 -0.42 -9.75 1.49
C ASP A 97 -1.23 -8.68 0.74
N TYR A 98 -1.69 -7.61 1.40
CA TYR A 98 -2.43 -6.54 0.73
C TYR A 98 -1.62 -5.23 0.61
N LEU A 99 -1.01 -5.08 -0.56
CA LEU A 99 -0.48 -3.82 -1.10
C LEU A 99 -1.11 -3.58 -2.46
N GLN A 100 -2.02 -2.61 -2.56
CA GLN A 100 -2.64 -2.22 -3.83
C GLN A 100 -2.07 -0.89 -4.32
N LEU A 101 -1.75 -0.83 -5.62
CA LEU A 101 -1.16 0.36 -6.24
C LEU A 101 -2.07 0.91 -7.32
N THR A 102 -2.39 2.19 -7.22
CA THR A 102 -3.09 2.96 -8.25
C THR A 102 -2.12 3.98 -8.83
N GLU A 103 -1.78 3.83 -10.10
CA GLU A 103 -0.88 4.78 -10.78
C GLU A 103 -1.59 6.08 -11.07
N LEU A 104 -0.85 7.17 -10.89
CA LEU A 104 -1.29 8.52 -11.21
C LEU A 104 -0.22 9.19 -12.06
N ASN A 105 -0.63 10.14 -12.89
CA ASN A 105 0.30 11.10 -13.44
C ASN A 105 0.69 12.14 -12.36
N ARG A 106 1.70 12.97 -12.68
CA ARG A 106 2.22 13.99 -11.75
C ARG A 106 1.16 15.01 -11.32
N GLU A 107 0.31 15.44 -12.24
CA GLU A 107 -0.71 16.45 -11.98
C GLU A 107 -1.81 15.89 -11.06
N GLU A 108 -2.28 14.68 -11.36
CA GLU A 108 -3.23 13.95 -10.52
C GLU A 108 -2.70 13.75 -9.10
N LEU A 109 -1.44 13.34 -8.96
CA LEU A 109 -0.80 13.20 -7.65
C LEU A 109 -0.83 14.51 -6.87
N LEU A 110 -0.35 15.61 -7.47
CA LEU A 110 -0.25 16.91 -6.80
C LEU A 110 -1.64 17.45 -6.42
N ASN A 111 -2.61 17.30 -7.31
CA ASN A 111 -3.99 17.72 -7.07
C ASN A 111 -4.61 16.92 -5.92
N ASN A 112 -4.47 15.59 -5.93
CA ASN A 112 -5.02 14.73 -4.89
C ASN A 112 -4.33 14.96 -3.53
N LEU A 113 -2.99 15.09 -3.53
CA LEU A 113 -2.22 15.36 -2.33
C LEU A 113 -2.62 16.69 -1.70
N THR A 114 -2.70 17.76 -2.50
CA THR A 114 -3.08 19.10 -2.02
C THR A 114 -4.50 19.11 -1.45
N LYS A 115 -5.46 18.46 -2.13
CA LYS A 115 -6.84 18.31 -1.64
C LYS A 115 -6.89 17.55 -0.31
N THR A 116 -6.15 16.46 -0.20
CA THR A 116 -6.15 15.61 1.01
C THR A 116 -5.53 16.36 2.19
N VAL A 117 -4.38 17.03 1.98
CA VAL A 117 -3.75 17.87 3.02
C VAL A 117 -4.70 18.98 3.47
N ALA A 118 -5.38 19.65 2.54
CA ALA A 118 -6.31 20.73 2.88
C ALA A 118 -7.55 20.25 3.65
N ALA A 119 -7.95 18.99 3.49
CA ALA A 119 -9.09 18.38 4.19
C ALA A 119 -8.73 17.88 5.60
N CYS A 120 -7.46 17.64 5.90
CA CYS A 120 -6.99 17.27 7.24
C CYS A 120 -7.06 18.48 8.18
N GLU A 121 -7.50 18.27 9.42
CA GLU A 121 -7.61 19.33 10.46
C GLU A 121 -6.26 20.04 10.69
N GLU A 122 -5.20 19.26 10.86
CA GLU A 122 -3.84 19.77 11.10
C GLU A 122 -3.09 20.22 9.83
N LYS A 123 -3.70 20.06 8.65
CA LYS A 123 -3.09 20.37 7.34
C LYS A 123 -1.65 19.87 7.19
N SER A 124 -1.40 18.68 7.72
CA SER A 124 -0.06 18.11 7.85
C SER A 124 0.22 17.06 6.77
N LEU A 125 1.48 17.01 6.33
CA LEU A 125 1.99 16.03 5.38
C LEU A 125 3.20 15.32 5.99
N LEU A 126 3.12 14.01 6.13
CA LEU A 126 4.26 13.17 6.47
C LEU A 126 4.96 12.70 5.19
N ILE A 127 6.26 12.98 5.08
CA ILE A 127 7.09 12.50 3.97
C ILE A 127 8.08 11.46 4.50
N TYR A 128 7.98 10.23 3.98
CA TYR A 128 8.89 9.14 4.28
C TYR A 128 9.83 8.87 3.11
N VAL A 129 11.10 8.70 3.42
CA VAL A 129 12.20 8.52 2.46
C VAL A 129 12.91 7.26 2.97
N HIS A 130 12.67 6.12 2.32
CA HIS A 130 13.06 4.80 2.85
C HIS A 130 14.59 4.62 3.00
N GLY A 131 15.11 3.72 3.81
CA GLY A 131 16.57 3.53 3.95
C GLY A 131 17.29 2.95 2.71
N PHE A 132 18.60 2.71 2.85
CA PHE A 132 19.38 1.89 1.91
C PHE A 132 18.94 0.42 1.99
N ASN A 133 19.14 -0.35 0.91
CA ASN A 133 18.80 -1.79 0.82
C ASN A 133 17.34 -2.12 1.16
N MET A 134 16.41 -1.31 0.68
CA MET A 134 14.97 -1.58 0.75
C MET A 134 14.38 -1.70 -0.65
N THR A 135 13.38 -2.56 -0.81
CA THR A 135 12.49 -2.64 -1.98
C THR A 135 11.39 -1.57 -1.92
N PHE A 136 10.66 -1.40 -3.03
CA PHE A 136 9.50 -0.50 -3.04
C PHE A 136 8.42 -0.93 -2.03
N ASN A 137 8.09 -2.22 -1.99
CA ASN A 137 7.04 -2.77 -1.13
C ASN A 137 7.42 -2.63 0.36
N GLU A 138 8.70 -2.81 0.72
CA GLU A 138 9.18 -2.53 2.08
C GLU A 138 9.07 -1.04 2.43
N GLY A 139 9.36 -0.15 1.48
CA GLY A 139 9.13 1.29 1.64
C GLY A 139 7.66 1.62 1.91
N ALA A 140 6.75 1.04 1.13
CA ALA A 140 5.31 1.20 1.30
C ALA A 140 4.82 0.68 2.66
N ARG A 141 5.28 -0.51 3.08
CA ARG A 141 5.00 -1.07 4.41
C ARG A 141 5.53 -0.18 5.53
N GLY A 142 6.74 0.35 5.37
CA GLY A 142 7.37 1.25 6.34
C GLY A 142 6.53 2.51 6.62
N ILE A 143 6.07 3.21 5.57
CA ILE A 143 5.19 4.38 5.78
C ILE A 143 3.84 3.97 6.36
N GLY A 144 3.25 2.85 5.89
CA GLY A 144 1.98 2.36 6.42
C GLY A 144 2.06 2.07 7.92
N GLN A 145 3.15 1.45 8.36
CA GLN A 145 3.44 1.23 9.77
C GLN A 145 3.61 2.55 10.53
N ILE A 146 4.42 3.49 10.03
CA ILE A 146 4.67 4.77 10.72
C ILE A 146 3.35 5.53 10.92
N VAL A 147 2.53 5.63 9.87
CA VAL A 147 1.23 6.32 9.94
C VAL A 147 0.31 5.64 10.95
N SER A 148 0.26 4.30 10.94
CA SER A 148 -0.56 3.54 11.90
C SER A 148 -0.05 3.68 13.34
N ASP A 149 1.26 3.59 13.56
CA ASP A 149 1.89 3.63 14.89
C ASP A 149 1.79 5.01 15.54
N LEU A 150 1.86 6.08 14.73
CA LEU A 150 1.70 7.45 15.19
C LEU A 150 0.23 7.88 15.29
N ASP A 151 -0.72 7.04 14.85
CA ASP A 151 -2.11 7.43 14.61
C ASP A 151 -2.23 8.75 13.81
N PHE A 152 -1.36 8.90 12.81
CA PHE A 152 -1.16 10.16 12.12
C PHE A 152 -2.41 10.55 11.31
N LYS A 153 -2.99 11.72 11.60
CA LYS A 153 -4.25 12.20 11.00
C LYS A 153 -4.06 13.08 9.75
N GLY A 154 -2.81 13.29 9.33
CA GLY A 154 -2.48 14.03 8.12
C GLY A 154 -2.41 13.14 6.86
N SER A 155 -2.05 13.76 5.74
CA SER A 155 -1.76 13.03 4.49
C SER A 155 -0.35 12.46 4.53
N SER A 156 -0.10 11.33 3.87
CA SER A 156 1.22 10.70 3.85
C SER A 156 1.74 10.49 2.44
N LEU A 157 3.04 10.67 2.24
CA LEU A 157 3.74 10.41 1.00
C LEU A 157 5.04 9.66 1.29
N PHE A 158 5.38 8.66 0.47
CA PHE A 158 6.72 8.10 0.50
C PHE A 158 7.44 8.24 -0.83
N PHE A 159 8.73 8.55 -0.75
CA PHE A 159 9.63 8.51 -1.89
C PHE A 159 10.43 7.21 -1.86
N SER A 160 10.42 6.49 -2.98
CA SER A 160 11.17 5.25 -3.14
C SER A 160 12.24 5.37 -4.22
N TRP A 161 13.52 5.29 -3.84
CA TRP A 161 14.66 5.34 -4.77
C TRP A 161 15.30 3.97 -4.95
N PRO A 162 16.01 3.72 -6.07
CA PRO A 162 16.70 2.46 -6.33
C PRO A 162 17.93 2.29 -5.42
N SER A 163 17.71 2.03 -4.12
CA SER A 163 18.75 1.46 -3.25
C SER A 163 18.77 -0.05 -3.46
N ARG A 164 19.88 -0.58 -3.95
CA ARG A 164 20.04 -2.01 -4.26
C ARG A 164 19.72 -2.87 -3.03
N ASP A 165 18.80 -3.83 -3.19
CA ASP A 165 18.73 -5.04 -2.37
C ASP A 165 19.86 -5.97 -2.86
N THR A 166 21.06 -5.78 -2.33
CA THR A 166 22.22 -6.64 -2.65
C THR A 166 22.63 -7.42 -1.42
N SER A 167 21.68 -8.13 -0.82
CA SER A 167 22.00 -9.24 0.07
C SER A 167 22.79 -10.36 -0.65
N THR A 168 22.87 -10.34 -2.00
CA THR A 168 23.71 -11.24 -2.80
C THR A 168 25.17 -10.81 -2.97
N ALA A 169 25.60 -9.64 -2.46
CA ALA A 169 27.03 -9.26 -2.48
C ALA A 169 27.83 -9.80 -1.27
N MET A 170 27.14 -10.26 -0.21
CA MET A 170 27.75 -10.95 0.94
C MET A 170 27.32 -12.42 1.04
N ARG A 171 27.16 -13.11 -0.09
CA ARG A 171 26.99 -14.56 -0.12
C ARG A 171 28.20 -15.21 -0.79
N THR A 172 29.17 -15.53 0.07
CA THR A 172 30.22 -16.54 -0.11
C THR A 172 31.17 -16.35 -1.30
N THR A 173 32.35 -15.79 -1.02
CA THR A 173 33.57 -16.45 -1.52
C THR A 173 33.50 -17.90 -1.06
N LYS A 174 33.25 -18.84 -1.98
CA LYS A 174 33.41 -20.27 -1.69
C LYS A 174 34.88 -20.51 -1.30
N PRO A 175 35.17 -21.26 -0.23
CA PRO A 175 36.52 -21.76 -0.02
C PRO A 175 36.76 -22.92 -1.00
N GLY A 176 37.88 -22.87 -1.71
CA GLY A 176 38.50 -24.02 -2.36
C GLY A 176 38.12 -24.27 -3.82
N PHE A 177 39.04 -23.96 -4.72
CA PHE A 177 39.75 -24.97 -5.49
C PHE A 177 41.03 -24.33 -6.07
N TYR A 178 42.19 -24.66 -5.49
CA TYR A 178 43.49 -24.40 -6.12
C TYR A 178 43.61 -25.30 -7.34
N GLY A 179 43.24 -24.78 -8.51
CA GLY A 179 43.59 -25.35 -9.80
C GLY A 179 44.98 -24.86 -10.20
N LEU A 180 46.01 -25.61 -9.82
CA LEU A 180 47.35 -25.47 -10.40
C LEU A 180 47.26 -25.73 -11.91
N LYS A 181 47.22 -24.68 -12.73
CA LYS A 181 47.61 -24.80 -14.14
C LYS A 181 49.14 -24.90 -14.18
N LYS A 182 49.64 -26.13 -14.31
CA LYS A 182 51.00 -26.39 -14.77
C LYS A 182 51.15 -25.77 -16.16
N ILE A 183 52.11 -24.87 -16.24
CA ILE A 183 52.73 -24.36 -17.45
C ILE A 183 53.75 -25.42 -17.86
N TRP A 184 53.46 -26.15 -18.93
CA TRP A 184 54.37 -26.57 -20.00
C TRP A 184 53.51 -26.71 -21.25
#